data_AF-A0A3D1IEX4-F1
#
_entry.id   AF-A0A3D1IEX4-F1
#
_cell.length_a   1.000
_cell.length_b   1.000
_cell.length_c   1.000
_cell.angle_alpha   90.00
_cell.angle_beta   90.00
_cell.angle_gamma   90.00
#
_symmetry.space_group_name_H-M   'P 1'
#
loop_
_entity.id
_entity.type
_entity.pdbx_description
1 polymer ?
#
loop_
_entity_poly.entity_id
_entity_poly.type
_entity_poly.pdbx_seq_one_letter_code
_entity_poly.pdbx_strand_id
1 'polypeptide(L)' 'MGQCLGLVSAVWHTHKLMVDAFDSRQAFCPTAILSAGQMARLVHAYLTDHTDELERWDTQLILEAYADAYPCRTP' A
#
# COMPACT_ATOMS: atom_id res chain seq x y z
N MET A 1 -13.19 -11.56 8.22
CA MET A 1 -12.65 -10.18 8.28
C MET A 1 -11.12 -10.08 8.42
N GLY A 2 -10.36 -11.17 8.68
CA GLY A 2 -8.88 -11.10 8.79
C GLY A 2 -8.09 -11.08 7.47
N GLN A 3 -8.70 -11.50 6.36
CA GLN A 3 -8.01 -11.63 5.06
C GLN A 3 -7.55 -10.27 4.48
N CYS A 4 -8.36 -9.22 4.61
CA CYS A 4 -8.00 -7.86 4.19
C CYS A 4 -6.78 -7.35 4.98
N LEU A 5 -6.80 -7.48 6.31
CA LEU A 5 -5.69 -7.05 7.17
C LEU A 5 -4.39 -7.79 6.83
N GLY A 6 -4.48 -9.08 6.52
CA GLY A 6 -3.34 -9.86 6.06
C GLY A 6 -2.78 -9.34 4.74
N LEU A 7 -3.65 -9.10 3.75
CA LEU A 7 -3.23 -8.66 2.42
C LEU A 7 -2.60 -7.26 2.43
N VAL A 8 -3.22 -6.28 3.08
CA VAL A 8 -2.68 -4.92 3.15
C VAL A 8 -1.31 -4.90 3.86
N SER A 9 -1.16 -5.71 4.91
CA SER A 9 0.13 -5.87 5.61
C SER A 9 1.18 -6.54 4.74
N ALA A 10 0.78 -7.60 4.02
CA ALA A 10 1.67 -8.32 3.12
C ALA A 10 2.21 -7.42 2.01
N VAL A 11 1.36 -6.64 1.34
CA VAL A 11 1.81 -5.71 0.27
C VAL A 11 2.82 -4.70 0.81
N TRP A 12 2.56 -4.10 1.98
CA TRP A 12 3.49 -3.17 2.61
C TRP A 12 4.84 -3.81 2.93
N HIS A 13 4.81 -4.99 3.56
CA HIS A 13 6.02 -5.65 4.05
C HIS A 13 6.83 -6.26 2.90
N THR A 14 6.16 -6.77 1.87
CA THR A 14 6.81 -7.22 0.64
C THR A 14 7.45 -6.05 -0.09
N HIS A 15 6.78 -4.90 -0.23
CA HIS A 15 7.41 -3.70 -0.79
C HIS A 15 8.67 -3.32 -0.02
N LYS A 16 8.58 -3.25 1.32
CA LYS A 16 9.75 -2.94 2.16
C LYS A 16 10.89 -3.94 1.96
N LEU A 17 10.58 -5.24 1.92
CA LEU A 17 11.58 -6.28 1.63
C LEU A 17 12.24 -6.08 0.26
N MET A 18 11.45 -5.80 -0.77
CA MET A 18 11.95 -5.57 -2.14
C MET A 18 12.89 -4.36 -2.20
N VAL A 19 12.56 -3.28 -1.50
CA VAL A 19 13.42 -2.09 -1.43
C VAL A 19 14.67 -2.36 -0.60
N ASP A 20 14.51 -2.82 0.64
CA ASP A 20 15.61 -2.89 1.62
C ASP A 20 16.59 -4.03 1.33
N ALA A 21 16.11 -5.18 0.84
CA ALA A 21 16.94 -6.37 0.64
C ALA A 21 17.32 -6.62 -0.83
N PHE A 22 16.51 -6.12 -1.77
CA PHE A 22 16.69 -6.40 -3.20
C PHE A 22 16.96 -5.14 -4.04
N ASP A 23 17.20 -3.98 -3.40
CA ASP A 23 17.52 -2.70 -4.04
C ASP A 23 16.54 -2.33 -5.18
N SER A 24 15.27 -2.71 -5.01
CA SER A 24 14.22 -2.43 -5.99
C SER A 24 13.78 -0.97 -5.91
N ARG A 25 13.23 -0.48 -7.02
CA ARG A 25 12.65 0.88 -7.06
C ARG A 25 11.53 1.03 -6.01
N GLN A 26 11.54 2.15 -5.31
CA GLN A 26 10.50 2.49 -4.33
C GLN A 26 9.21 2.91 -5.05
N ALA A 27 8.12 2.17 -4.79
CA ALA A 27 6.76 2.57 -5.21
C ALA A 27 6.12 3.65 -4.31
N PHE A 28 6.42 3.63 -3.01
CA PHE A 28 5.97 4.62 -2.03
C PHE A 28 7.03 4.80 -0.93
N CYS A 29 6.97 5.92 -0.21
CA CYS A 29 8.00 6.35 0.75
C CYS A 29 7.39 6.54 2.15
N PRO A 30 7.26 5.47 2.94
CA PRO A 30 6.57 5.53 4.21
C PRO A 30 7.34 6.37 5.25
N THR A 31 6.63 7.28 5.92
CA THR A 31 7.20 8.16 6.96
C THR A 31 6.91 7.68 8.38
N ALA A 32 6.09 6.64 8.54
CA ALA A 32 5.66 6.10 9.82
C ALA A 32 5.48 4.58 9.78
N ILE A 33 5.59 3.95 10.95
CA ILE A 33 5.18 2.56 11.14
C ILE A 33 3.66 2.53 11.31
N LEU A 34 2.98 1.74 10.49
CA LEU A 34 1.53 1.58 10.53
C LEU A 34 1.14 0.22 11.09
N SER A 35 0.07 0.20 11.87
CA SER A 35 -0.67 -1.03 12.17
C SER A 35 -1.48 -1.50 10.95
N ALA A 36 -1.79 -2.79 10.88
CA ALA A 36 -2.65 -3.36 9.84
C ALA A 36 -4.00 -2.62 9.73
N GLY A 37 -4.56 -2.16 10.85
CA GLY A 37 -5.81 -1.38 10.86
C GLY A 37 -5.66 0.01 10.26
N GLN A 38 -4.51 0.67 10.44
CA GLN A 38 -4.23 1.95 9.78
C GLN A 38 -4.04 1.75 8.27
N MET A 39 -3.30 0.71 7.87
CA MET A 39 -3.14 0.33 6.47
C MET A 39 -4.49 0.09 5.79
N ALA A 40 -5.36 -0.72 6.41
CA ALA A 40 -6.69 -0.99 5.86
C ALA A 40 -7.55 0.28 5.72
N ARG A 41 -7.43 1.24 6.66
CA ARG A 41 -8.16 2.52 6.54
C ARG A 41 -7.67 3.37 5.38
N LEU A 42 -6.37 3.40 5.11
CA LEU A 42 -5.81 4.11 3.96
C LEU A 42 -6.30 3.49 2.65
N VAL A 43 -6.18 2.16 2.53
CA VAL A 43 -6.65 1.43 1.35
C VAL A 43 -8.16 1.62 1.17
N HIS A 44 -8.95 1.51 2.23
CA HIS A 44 -10.39 1.72 2.15
C HIS A 44 -10.74 3.13 1.66
N ALA A 45 -10.09 4.17 2.19
CA ALA A 45 -10.31 5.55 1.74
C ALA A 45 -9.97 5.73 0.25
N TYR A 46 -8.86 5.15 -0.21
CA TYR A 46 -8.50 5.19 -1.63
C TYR A 46 -9.53 4.50 -2.51
N LEU A 47 -9.97 3.29 -2.13
CA LEU A 47 -10.95 2.52 -2.90
C LEU A 47 -12.33 3.17 -2.94
N THR A 48 -12.72 3.94 -1.91
CA THR A 48 -13.98 4.69 -1.92
C THR A 48 -13.97 5.85 -2.93
N ASP A 49 -12.79 6.36 -3.29
CA ASP A 49 -12.64 7.43 -4.28
C ASP A 49 -12.43 6.88 -5.71
N HIS A 50 -12.11 5.59 -5.87
CA HIS A 50 -11.78 4.92 -7.14
C HIS A 50 -12.69 3.69 -7.39
N THR A 51 -13.99 3.84 -7.14
CA THR A 51 -14.94 2.71 -7.19
C THR A 51 -15.13 2.09 -8.58
N ASP A 52 -14.81 2.82 -9.64
CA ASP A 52 -14.85 2.36 -11.03
C ASP A 52 -13.66 1.46 -11.40
N GLU A 53 -12.66 1.38 -10.53
CA GLU A 53 -11.41 0.65 -10.77
C GLU A 53 -11.31 -0.68 -10.02
N LEU A 54 -12.37 -1.09 -9.31
CA LEU A 54 -12.37 -2.25 -8.40
C LEU A 54 -12.18 -3.61 -9.09
N GLU A 55 -12.23 -3.69 -10.42
CA GLU A 55 -11.92 -4.91 -11.17
C GLU A 55 -10.40 -5.15 -11.32
N ARG A 56 -9.58 -4.16 -10.97
CA ARG A 56 -8.12 -4.27 -11.01
C ARG A 56 -7.62 -5.17 -9.87
N TRP A 57 -6.35 -5.55 -9.96
CA TRP A 57 -5.74 -6.46 -8.99
C TRP A 57 -5.68 -5.80 -7.61
N ASP A 58 -6.16 -6.48 -6.56
CA ASP A 58 -6.14 -5.97 -5.19
C ASP A 58 -4.76 -5.43 -4.79
N THR A 59 -3.70 -6.17 -5.14
CA THR A 59 -2.32 -5.81 -4.84
C THR A 59 -1.87 -4.54 -5.53
N GLN A 60 -2.36 -4.28 -6.75
CA GLN A 60 -2.08 -3.07 -7.49
C GLN A 60 -2.79 -1.87 -6.85
N LEU A 61 -4.09 -1.99 -6.56
CA LEU A 61 -4.87 -0.93 -5.91
C LEU A 61 -4.34 -0.60 -4.50
N ILE A 62 -3.94 -1.61 -3.72
CA ILE A 62 -3.31 -1.41 -2.41
C ILE A 62 -1.98 -0.66 -2.54
N LEU A 63 -1.15 -1.01 -3.53
CA LEU A 63 0.14 -0.35 -3.75
C LEU A 63 -0.05 1.12 -4.14
N GLU A 64 -1.04 1.39 -5.00
CA GLU A 64 -1.39 2.76 -5.41
C GLU A 64 -1.96 3.57 -4.25
N ALA A 65 -2.81 2.97 -3.41
CA ALA A 65 -3.28 3.61 -2.18
C ALA A 65 -2.13 4.02 -1.25
N TYR A 66 -1.09 3.18 -1.14
CA TYR A 66 0.11 3.54 -0.37
C TYR A 66 0.94 4.62 -1.05
N ALA A 67 1.04 4.62 -2.38
CA ALA A 67 1.76 5.66 -3.13
C ALA A 67 1.06 7.02 -3.05
N ASP A 68 -0.27 7.04 -3.06
CA ASP A 68 -1.09 8.24 -2.86
C ASP A 68 -0.92 8.80 -1.43
N ALA A 69 -0.99 7.94 -0.41
CA ALA A 69 -0.81 8.35 0.98
C ALA A 69 0.65 8.74 1.33
N TYR A 70 1.63 8.12 0.67
CA TYR A 70 3.06 8.29 0.95
C TYR A 70 3.87 8.52 -0.33
N PRO A 71 3.67 9.65 -1.03
CA PRO A 71 4.39 9.94 -2.25
C PRO A 71 5.87 10.10 -1.97
N CYS A 72 6.70 9.42 -2.77
CA CYS A 72 8.14 9.64 -2.77
C CYS A 72 8.43 11.03 -3.33
N ARG A 73 8.85 11.96 -2.47
CA ARG A 73 9.40 13.23 -2.94
C ARG A 73 10.75 12.93 -3.57
N THR A 74 10.90 13.22 -4.85
CA THR A 74 12.23 13.34 -5.44
C THR A 74 13.02 14.40 -4.68
N PRO A 75 14.32 14.18 -4.42
CA PRO A 75 15.19 15.25 -3.94
C PRO A 75 15.19 16.45 -4.89
#